data_AF-A0A9P9HCK2-F1
#
_entry.id   AF-A0A9P9HCK2-F1
#
_cell.length_a   1.000
_cell.length_b   1.000
_cell.length_c   1.000
_cell.angle_alpha   90.00
_cell.angle_beta   90.00
_cell.angle_gamma   90.00
#
_symmetry.space_group_name_H-M   'P 1'
#
loop_
_entity.id
_entity.type
_entity.pdbx_description
1 polymer ?
#
loop_
_entity_poly.entity_id
_entity_poly.type
_entity_poly.pdbx_seq_one_letter_code
_entity_poly.pdbx_strand_id
1 'polypeptide(L)'
;MVSLSPSTWNTLGLGVAAGWATLGLVGFFQQLDQLSSMALILGSRDFSIATALFMLGRAGRNEEMGTLILSTLVICGADIYLVWKAKRYAETITFTVGAAIWGAIGLGLWASPLK
;
A
#
# COMPACT_ATOMS: atom_id res chain seq x y z
N MET A 1 22.54 8.03 0.04
CA MET A 1 21.53 6.97 0.15
C MET A 1 21.62 6.44 1.58
N VAL A 2 20.55 6.52 2.37
CA VAL A 2 20.56 6.05 3.77
C VAL A 2 20.56 4.53 3.75
N SER A 3 21.66 3.91 4.19
CA SER A 3 21.80 2.46 4.30
C SER A 3 21.14 1.98 5.59
N LEU A 4 19.83 1.71 5.57
CA LEU A 4 19.13 1.07 6.68
C LEU A 4 19.40 -0.43 6.71
N SER A 5 19.38 -1.04 7.89
CA SER A 5 19.58 -2.48 8.05
C SER A 5 18.46 -3.30 7.37
N PRO A 6 18.71 -4.55 6.93
CA PRO A 6 17.70 -5.42 6.34
C PRO A 6 16.43 -5.60 7.18
N SER A 7 16.60 -5.65 8.52
CA SER A 7 15.49 -5.77 9.47
C SER A 7 14.65 -4.50 9.55
N THR A 8 15.26 -3.33 9.38
CA THR A 8 14.54 -2.04 9.32
C THR A 8 13.67 -1.99 8.08
N TRP A 9 14.22 -2.37 6.92
CA TRP A 9 13.47 -2.46 5.68
C TRP A 9 12.30 -3.44 5.75
N ASN A 10 12.52 -4.61 6.34
CA ASN A 10 11.45 -5.59 6.54
C ASN A 10 10.33 -5.05 7.45
N THR A 11 10.69 -4.35 8.52
CA THR A 11 9.73 -3.71 9.43
C THR A 11 8.91 -2.63 8.72
N LEU A 12 9.56 -1.82 7.87
CA LEU A 12 8.87 -0.80 7.07
C LEU A 12 7.89 -1.42 6.06
N GLY A 13 8.28 -2.51 5.38
CA GLY A 13 7.39 -3.23 4.48
C GLY A 13 6.21 -3.91 5.19
N LEU A 14 6.43 -4.49 6.38
CA LEU A 14 5.36 -5.01 7.23
C LEU A 14 4.42 -3.90 7.73
N GLY A 15 4.93 -2.68 7.95
CA GLY A 15 4.11 -1.50 8.24
C GLY A 15 3.20 -1.13 7.07
N VAL A 16 3.70 -1.21 5.84
CA VAL A 16 2.88 -1.04 4.62
C VAL A 16 1.84 -2.15 4.51
N ALA A 17 2.19 -3.40 4.82
CA ALA A 17 1.25 -4.52 4.85
C ALA A 17 0.12 -4.29 5.87
N ALA A 18 0.45 -3.81 7.07
CA ALA A 18 -0.53 -3.47 8.09
C ALA A 18 -1.46 -2.33 7.65
N GLY A 19 -0.93 -1.32 6.93
CA GLY A 19 -1.73 -0.26 6.35
C GLY A 19 -2.70 -0.72 5.27
N TRP A 20 -2.27 -1.63 4.38
CA TRP A 20 -3.18 -2.27 3.43
C TRP A 20 -4.22 -3.16 4.12
N ALA A 21 -3.84 -3.85 5.20
CA ALA A 21 -4.77 -4.66 5.99
C ALA A 21 -5.84 -3.80 6.66
N THR A 22 -5.48 -2.65 7.23
CA THR A 22 -6.45 -1.73 7.84
C THR A 22 -7.36 -1.08 6.80
N LEU A 23 -6.84 -0.65 5.65
CA LEU A 23 -7.67 -0.12 4.56
C LEU A 23 -8.63 -1.18 4.00
N GLY A 24 -8.15 -2.41 3.79
CA GLY A 24 -8.99 -3.54 3.38
C GLY A 24 -10.06 -3.87 4.41
N LEU A 25 -9.73 -3.87 5.70
CA LEU A 25 -10.67 -4.14 6.79
C LEU A 25 -11.70 -3.01 6.96
N VAL A 26 -11.30 -1.74 6.82
CA VAL A 26 -12.22 -0.59 6.87
C VAL A 26 -13.17 -0.61 5.67
N GLY A 27 -12.67 -0.92 4.47
CA GLY A 27 -13.50 -1.16 3.29
C GLY A 27 -14.48 -2.32 3.50
N PHE A 28 -14.02 -3.38 4.17
CA PHE A 28 -14.85 -4.53 4.55
C PHE A 28 -15.88 -4.19 5.66
N PHE A 29 -15.58 -3.25 6.55
CA PHE A 29 -16.50 -2.85 7.63
C PHE A 29 -17.56 -1.87 7.12
N GLN A 30 -17.19 -0.94 6.22
CA GLN A 30 -18.16 -0.13 5.45
C GLN A 30 -19.07 -0.98 4.55
N GLN A 31 -18.64 -2.19 4.21
CA GLN A 31 -19.39 -3.17 3.40
C GLN A 31 -20.70 -3.63 4.05
N LEU A 32 -20.84 -3.54 5.37
CA LEU A 32 -22.07 -3.96 6.06
C LEU A 32 -23.22 -2.96 5.87
N ASP A 33 -22.93 -1.69 5.57
CA ASP A 33 -23.95 -0.64 5.43
C ASP A 33 -24.45 -0.42 4.00
N GLN A 34 -23.63 -0.73 2.97
CA GLN A 34 -23.99 -0.41 1.58
C GLN A 34 -23.48 -1.50 0.62
N LEU A 35 -24.41 -2.30 0.12
CA LEU A 35 -24.21 -3.44 -0.80
C LEU A 35 -23.81 -2.94 -2.20
N SER A 36 -22.66 -2.25 -2.30
CA SER A 36 -22.08 -1.78 -3.55
C SER A 36 -21.00 -2.75 -4.01
N SER A 37 -21.18 -3.34 -5.19
CA SER A 37 -20.25 -4.31 -5.77
C SER A 37 -18.83 -3.76 -5.94
N MET A 38 -18.68 -2.43 -5.99
CA MET A 38 -17.39 -1.75 -6.12
C MET A 38 -16.58 -1.76 -4.82
N ALA A 39 -17.22 -1.59 -3.66
CA ALA A 39 -16.53 -1.60 -2.37
C ALA A 39 -15.94 -2.99 -2.04
N LEU A 40 -16.63 -4.06 -2.44
CA LEU A 40 -16.21 -5.44 -2.23
C LEU A 40 -14.95 -5.78 -3.03
N ILE A 41 -14.88 -5.32 -4.29
CA ILE A 41 -13.71 -5.51 -5.15
C ILE A 41 -12.50 -4.72 -4.58
N LEU A 42 -12.72 -3.50 -4.09
CA LEU A 42 -11.67 -2.68 -3.51
C LEU A 42 -11.12 -3.28 -2.21
N GLY A 43 -11.98 -3.68 -1.26
CA GLY A 43 -11.54 -4.25 0.02
C GLY A 43 -10.81 -5.59 -0.13
N SER A 44 -11.29 -6.47 -1.03
CA SER A 44 -10.65 -7.76 -1.30
C SER A 44 -9.29 -7.63 -1.99
N ARG A 45 -9.12 -6.64 -2.88
CA ARG A 45 -7.83 -6.28 -3.48
C ARG A 45 -6.84 -5.85 -2.41
N ASP A 46 -7.27 -4.95 -1.53
CA ASP A 46 -6.41 -4.36 -0.49
C ASP A 46 -5.99 -5.41 0.54
N PHE A 47 -6.87 -6.35 0.88
CA PHE A 47 -6.53 -7.51 1.72
C PHE A 47 -5.58 -8.50 1.04
N SER A 48 -5.73 -8.71 -0.27
CA SER A 48 -4.82 -9.56 -1.05
C SER A 48 -3.42 -8.97 -1.12
N ILE A 49 -3.31 -7.65 -1.29
CA ILE A 49 -2.04 -6.91 -1.24
C ILE A 49 -1.40 -7.04 0.14
N ALA A 50 -2.17 -6.85 1.21
CA ALA A 50 -1.69 -7.01 2.59
C ALA A 50 -1.14 -8.42 2.85
N THR A 51 -1.84 -9.44 2.38
CA THR A 51 -1.43 -10.85 2.55
C THR A 51 -0.15 -11.15 1.76
N ALA A 52 -0.04 -10.64 0.53
CA ALA A 52 1.15 -10.79 -0.29
C ALA A 52 2.37 -10.14 0.39
N LEU A 53 2.24 -8.90 0.88
CA LEU A 53 3.29 -8.19 1.59
C LEU A 53 3.68 -8.89 2.90
N PHE A 54 2.72 -9.45 3.63
CA PHE A 54 2.99 -10.21 4.85
C PHE A 54 3.80 -11.48 4.58
N MET A 55 3.44 -12.23 3.53
CA MET A 55 4.18 -13.43 3.12
C MET A 55 5.61 -13.09 2.65
N LEU A 56 5.78 -12.00 1.92
CA LEU A 56 7.09 -11.52 1.45
C LEU A 56 7.97 -11.03 2.59
N GLY A 57 7.39 -10.31 3.55
CA GLY A 57 8.09 -9.88 4.76
C GLY A 57 8.54 -11.07 5.63
N ARG A 58 7.71 -12.13 5.72
CA ARG A 58 8.07 -13.40 6.37
C ARG A 58 9.19 -14.13 5.64
N ALA A 59 9.25 -14.03 4.32
CA ALA A 59 10.30 -14.64 3.49
C ALA A 59 11.59 -13.79 3.42
N GLY A 60 11.60 -12.57 3.98
CA GLY A 60 12.75 -11.66 3.92
C GLY A 60 13.07 -11.14 2.51
N ARG A 61 12.14 -11.28 1.55
CA ARG A 61 12.35 -10.92 0.14
C ARG A 61 11.99 -9.46 -0.10
N ASN A 62 12.84 -8.57 0.41
CA ASN A 62 12.63 -7.11 0.42
C ASN A 62 12.46 -6.51 -0.99
N GLU A 63 13.19 -7.01 -2.00
CA GLU A 63 13.15 -6.49 -3.37
C GLU A 63 11.79 -6.73 -4.06
N GLU A 64 11.22 -7.92 -3.85
CA GLU A 64 9.89 -8.27 -4.35
C GLU A 64 8.78 -7.53 -3.61
N MET A 65 8.96 -7.34 -2.30
CA MET A 65 8.05 -6.54 -1.49
C MET A 65 8.02 -5.08 -1.99
N GLY A 66 9.19 -4.50 -2.29
CA GLY A 66 9.31 -3.16 -2.87
C GLY A 66 8.64 -3.06 -4.24
N THR A 67 8.83 -4.08 -5.09
CA THR A 67 8.21 -4.14 -6.42
C THR A 67 6.68 -4.18 -6.34
N LEU A 68 6.12 -4.97 -5.41
CA LEU A 68 4.68 -5.01 -5.19
C LEU A 68 4.14 -3.66 -4.70
N ILE A 69 4.79 -3.02 -3.74
CA ILE A 69 4.39 -1.69 -3.26
C ILE A 69 4.39 -0.68 -4.42
N LEU A 70 5.45 -0.67 -5.24
CA LEU A 70 5.54 0.23 -6.39
C LEU A 70 4.47 -0.05 -7.46
N SER A 71 4.13 -1.32 -7.70
CA SER A 71 3.05 -1.68 -8.64
C SER A 71 1.69 -1.17 -8.15
N THR A 72 1.42 -1.25 -6.84
CA THR A 72 0.17 -0.76 -6.25
C THR A 72 0.09 0.76 -6.22
N LEU A 73 1.23 1.45 -6.27
CA LEU A 73 1.29 2.90 -6.31
C LEU A 73 0.65 3.49 -7.58
N VAL A 74 0.77 2.78 -8.70
CA VAL A 74 0.16 3.17 -9.98
C VAL A 74 -1.36 3.24 -9.85
N ILE A 75 -1.94 2.28 -9.12
CA ILE A 75 -3.37 2.22 -8.84
C ILE A 75 -3.78 3.36 -7.90
N CYS A 76 -2.98 3.66 -6.85
CA CYS A 76 -3.22 4.82 -5.99
C CYS A 76 -3.19 6.15 -6.76
N GLY A 77 -2.33 6.28 -7.77
CA GLY A 77 -2.30 7.45 -8.64
C GLY A 77 -3.60 7.64 -9.42
N ALA A 78 -4.20 6.55 -9.90
CA ALA A 78 -5.50 6.58 -10.58
C ALA A 78 -6.63 6.99 -9.61
N ASP A 79 -6.62 6.48 -8.38
CA ASP A 79 -7.59 6.82 -7.33
C ASP A 79 -7.49 8.32 -6.95
N ILE A 80 -6.27 8.84 -6.77
CA ILE A 80 -6.02 10.26 -6.51
C ILE A 80 -6.54 11.14 -7.66
N TYR A 81 -6.34 10.73 -8.91
CA TYR A 81 -6.82 11.46 -10.09
C TYR A 81 -8.36 11.54 -10.13
N LEU A 82 -9.05 10.43 -9.80
CA LEU A 82 -10.51 10.40 -9.72
C LEU A 82 -11.05 11.31 -8.60
N VAL A 83 -10.43 11.28 -7.41
CA VAL A 83 -10.82 12.11 -6.27
C VAL A 83 -10.53 13.60 -6.54
N TRP A 84 -9.42 13.90 -7.21
CA TRP A 84 -9.06 15.25 -7.62
C TRP A 84 -10.09 15.81 -8.61
N LYS A 85 -10.52 15.00 -9.59
CA LYS A 85 -11.61 15.38 -10.52
C LYS A 85 -12.93 15.63 -9.79
N ALA A 86 -13.19 14.91 -8.70
CA ALA A 86 -14.37 15.10 -7.85
C ALA A 86 -14.30 16.35 -6.92
N LYS A 87 -13.23 17.16 -7.00
CA LYS A 87 -12.98 18.37 -6.18
C LYS A 87 -12.96 18.13 -4.66
N ARG A 88 -12.76 16.89 -4.20
CA ARG A 88 -12.64 16.54 -2.77
C ARG A 88 -11.18 16.69 -2.31
N TYR A 89 -10.71 17.94 -2.22
CA TYR A 89 -9.30 18.25 -1.96
C TYR A 89 -8.73 17.67 -0.66
N ALA A 90 -9.55 17.59 0.41
CA ALA A 90 -9.11 17.05 1.69
C ALA A 90 -8.69 15.57 1.58
N GLU A 91 -9.47 14.76 0.87
CA GLU A 91 -9.16 13.34 0.64
C GLU A 91 -8.00 13.17 -0.34
N THR A 92 -7.95 13.99 -1.40
CA THR A 92 -6.82 13.98 -2.36
C THR A 92 -5.49 14.16 -1.65
N ILE A 93 -5.40 15.10 -0.71
CA ILE A 93 -4.17 15.39 0.03
C ILE A 93 -3.76 14.17 0.88
N THR A 94 -4.69 13.60 1.66
CA THR A 94 -4.40 12.44 2.52
C THR A 94 -3.92 11.23 1.70
N PHE A 95 -4.59 10.93 0.57
CA PHE A 95 -4.17 9.83 -0.30
C PHE A 95 -2.82 10.09 -0.98
N THR A 96 -2.55 11.34 -1.39
CA THR A 96 -1.28 11.69 -2.02
C THR A 96 -0.10 11.59 -1.05
N VAL A 97 -0.27 12.04 0.19
CA VAL A 97 0.76 11.91 1.23
C VAL A 97 1.01 10.44 1.57
N GLY A 98 -0.04 9.64 1.73
CA GLY A 98 0.08 8.20 1.97
C GLY A 98 0.81 7.47 0.83
N ALA A 99 0.44 7.76 -0.42
CA ALA A 99 1.09 7.22 -1.60
C ALA A 99 2.56 7.63 -1.71
N ALA A 100 2.90 8.88 -1.38
CA ALA A 100 4.29 9.34 -1.38
C ALA A 100 5.14 8.60 -0.33
N ILE A 101 4.61 8.38 0.88
CA ILE A 101 5.30 7.64 1.95
C ILE A 101 5.52 6.19 1.54
N TRP A 102 4.47 5.51 1.06
CA TRP A 102 4.59 4.12 0.61
C TRP A 102 5.48 3.98 -0.62
N GLY A 103 5.49 4.97 -1.52
CA GLY A 103 6.37 5.01 -2.68
C GLY A 103 7.83 5.16 -2.28
N ALA A 104 8.13 6.01 -1.30
CA ALA A 104 9.48 6.13 -0.75
C ALA A 104 9.95 4.82 -0.08
N ILE A 105 9.06 4.12 0.64
CA ILE A 105 9.36 2.81 1.24
C ILE A 105 9.58 1.75 0.16
N GLY A 106 8.74 1.70 -0.87
CA GLY A 106 8.85 0.76 -1.99
C GLY A 106 10.11 0.97 -2.82
N LEU A 107 10.43 2.23 -3.17
CA LEU A 107 11.68 2.60 -3.84
C LEU A 107 12.90 2.27 -2.99
N GLY A 108 12.82 2.51 -1.68
CA GLY A 108 13.89 2.19 -0.75
C GLY A 108 14.14 0.68 -0.60
N LEU A 109 13.07 -0.12 -0.60
CA LEU A 109 13.13 -1.59 -0.62
C LEU A 109 13.72 -2.11 -1.95
N TRP A 110 13.28 -1.56 -3.08
CA TRP A 110 13.73 -1.95 -4.42
C TRP A 110 15.19 -1.54 -4.69
N ALA A 111 15.59 -0.35 -4.25
CA ALA A 111 16.95 0.16 -4.44
C ALA A 111 17.93 -0.30 -3.34
N SER A 112 17.46 -1.01 -2.30
CA SER A 112 18.34 -1.51 -1.24
C SER A 112 19.25 -2.63 -1.79
N PRO A 113 20.58 -2.46 -1.77
CA PRO A 113 21.53 -3.38 -2.41
C PRO A 113 21.87 -4.54 -1.48
N LEU A 114 20.86 -5.23 -0.94
CA LEU A 114 21.08 -6.41 -0.11
C LEU A 114 21.09 -7.65 -1.01
N LYS A 115 22.21 -7.82 -1.72
CA LYS A 115 22.71 -9.14 -2.13
C LYS A 115 23.57 -9.71 -1.01
#